data_AF-A0A0V0RBF2-F1
#
_entry.id   AF-A0A0V0RBF2-F1
#
_cell.length_a   1.000
_cell.length_b   1.000
_cell.length_c   1.000
_cell.angle_alpha   90.00
_cell.angle_beta   90.00
_cell.angle_gamma   90.00
#
_symmetry.space_group_name_H-M   'P 1'
#
loop_
_entity.id
_entity.type
_entity.pdbx_description
1 polymer ?
#
loop_
_entity_poly.entity_id
_entity_poly.type
_entity_poly.pdbx_seq_one_letter_code
_entity_poly.pdbx_strand_id
1 'polypeptide(L)' 'MDNWFMSYSLVEDLLKEKLTAVGTMRKNKRQIPAALIDTKHREQNSSLFGYQKNMTLVSYVPKK' A
#
# COMPACT_ATOMS: atom_id res chain seq x y z
N MET A 1 -3.75 11.16 -1.74
CA MET A 1 -2.58 11.74 -1.04
C MET A 1 -1.31 11.32 -1.78
N ASP A 2 -0.36 12.24 -2.00
CA ASP A 2 0.94 11.91 -2.61
C ASP A 2 1.74 10.98 -1.69
N ASN A 3 2.60 10.16 -2.28
CA ASN A 3 3.52 9.26 -1.59
C ASN A 3 4.49 9.98 -0.65
N TRP A 4 4.69 11.30 -0.82
CA TRP A 4 5.46 12.12 0.10
C TRP A 4 4.84 12.16 1.51
N PHE A 5 3.52 12.22 1.58
CA PHE A 5 2.78 12.33 2.84
C PHE A 5 2.29 10.98 3.37
N MET A 6 2.38 9.90 2.59
CA MET A 6 1.87 8.59 3.01
C MET A 6 2.95 7.72 3.67
N SER A 7 2.64 7.21 4.85
CA SER A 7 3.42 6.21 5.55
C SER A 7 2.51 5.30 6.38
N TYR A 8 2.97 4.10 6.70
CA TYR A 8 2.23 3.17 7.56
C TYR A 8 1.96 3.78 8.94
N SER A 9 2.98 4.39 9.56
CA SER A 9 2.84 5.01 10.89
C SER A 9 1.86 6.18 10.91
N LEU A 10 1.82 6.99 9.84
CA LEU A 10 0.82 8.07 9.73
C LEU A 10 -0.60 7.50 9.80
N VAL A 11 -0.87 6.43 9.05
CA VAL A 11 -2.22 5.86 9.02
C VAL A 11 -2.58 5.25 10.38
N GLU A 12 -1.62 4.65 11.10
CA GLU A 12 -1.84 4.19 12.48
C GLU A 12 -2.20 5.35 13.43
N ASP A 13 -1.54 6.50 13.29
CA ASP A 13 -1.84 7.68 14.12
C ASP A 13 -3.20 8.28 13.78
N LEU A 14 -3.55 8.36 12.49
CA LEU A 14 -4.86 8.84 12.04
C LEU A 14 -6.00 7.98 12.59
N LEU A 15 -5.81 6.65 12.67
CA LEU A 15 -6.83 5.75 13.21
C LEU A 15 -7.12 6.03 14.69
N LYS A 16 -6.15 6.51 15.48
CA LYS A 16 -6.36 6.91 16.89
C LYS A 16 -7.30 8.11 17.00
N GLU A 17 -7.22 9.01 16.02
CA GLU A 17 -8.07 10.20 15.90
C GLU A 17 -9.38 9.95 15.12
N LYS A 18 -9.71 8.68 14.82
CA LYS A 18 -10.88 8.28 14.01
C LYS A 18 -10.87 8.85 12.58
N LEU A 19 -9.68 9.14 12.06
CA LEU A 19 -9.46 9.57 10.69
C LEU A 19 -9.01 8.39 9.82
N THR A 20 -9.21 8.52 8.50
CA THR A 20 -8.77 7.54 7.51
C THR A 20 -7.96 8.24 6.42
N ALA A 21 -7.10 7.48 5.74
CA ALA A 21 -6.32 7.99 4.63
C ALA A 21 -6.28 6.98 3.48
N VAL A 22 -6.33 7.52 2.26
CA VAL A 22 -6.12 6.77 1.03
C VAL A 22 -5.08 7.51 0.19
N GLY A 23 -4.05 6.77 -0.22
CA GLY A 23 -2.96 7.34 -0.98
C GLY A 23 -1.99 6.29 -1.47
N THR A 24 -1.06 6.72 -2.31
CA THR A 24 0.00 5.86 -2.85
C THR A 24 1.16 5.82 -1.86
N MET A 25 1.93 4.72 -1.87
CA MET A 25 3.10 4.57 -1.02
C MET A 25 4.29 4.12 -1.87
N ARG A 26 5.48 4.66 -1.59
CA ARG A 26 6.70 4.25 -2.32
C ARG A 26 7.07 2.80 -2.00
N LYS A 27 7.45 2.03 -3.01
CA LYS A 27 7.82 0.61 -2.87
C LYS A 27 9.00 0.31 -1.93
N ASN A 28 9.80 1.31 -1.58
CA ASN A 28 10.96 1.16 -0.71
C ASN A 28 10.63 1.18 0.79
N LYS A 29 9.35 1.29 1.16
CA LYS A 29 8.93 1.25 2.57
C LYS A 29 9.04 -0.18 3.11
N ARG A 30 9.79 -0.35 4.20
CA ARG A 30 10.08 -1.66 4.83
C ARG A 30 8.83 -2.39 5.32
N GLN A 31 7.73 -1.67 5.56
CA GLN A 31 6.46 -2.23 6.00
C GLN A 31 5.71 -3.00 4.91
N ILE A 32 6.14 -2.89 3.64
CA ILE A 32 5.50 -3.58 2.52
C ILE A 32 6.04 -5.01 2.43
N PRO A 33 5.19 -6.05 2.51
CA PRO A 33 5.59 -7.42 2.26
C PRO A 33 6.24 -7.61 0.88
N ALA A 34 7.31 -8.41 0.80
CA ALA A 34 8.02 -8.68 -0.46
C ALA A 34 7.09 -9.23 -1.56
N ALA A 35 6.09 -10.03 -1.19
CA ALA A 35 5.09 -10.56 -2.12
C ALA A 35 4.26 -9.48 -2.83
N LEU A 36 4.13 -8.28 -2.25
CA LEU A 36 3.44 -7.15 -2.87
C LEU A 36 4.38 -6.27 -3.70
N ILE A 37 5.71 -6.47 -3.61
CA ILE A 37 6.73 -5.73 -4.36
C ILE A 37 7.15 -6.50 -5.61
N ASP A 38 7.25 -7.82 -5.53
CA ASP A 38 7.62 -8.66 -6.67
C ASP A 38 6.49 -8.74 -7.69
N THR A 39 6.66 -8.00 -8.80
CA THR A 39 5.70 -7.95 -9.92
C THR A 39 6.21 -8.67 -11.17
N LYS A 40 7.41 -9.26 -11.15
CA LYS A 40 8.07 -9.78 -12.35
C LYS A 40 7.26 -10.87 -13.06
N HIS A 41 6.55 -11.68 -12.29
CA HIS A 41 5.74 -12.81 -12.78
C HIS A 41 4.23 -12.57 -12.66
N ARG A 42 3.81 -11.33 -12.37
CA ARG A 42 2.40 -10.98 -12.22
C ARG A 42 1.78 -10.57 -13.56
N GLU A 43 0.54 -10.99 -13.79
CA GLU A 43 -0.22 -10.61 -14.98
C GLU A 43 -0.46 -9.10 -15.03
N GLN A 44 -0.45 -8.53 -16.25
CA GLN A 44 -0.79 -7.12 -16.44
C GLN A 44 -2.24 -6.85 -16.03
N ASN A 45 -2.49 -5.67 -15.47
CA ASN A 45 -3.77 -5.26 -14.89
C ASN A 45 -4.25 -6.14 -13.73
N SER A 46 -3.39 -7.00 -13.17
CA SER A 46 -3.71 -7.73 -11.94
C SER A 46 -3.50 -6.87 -10.70
N SER A 47 -4.30 -7.15 -9.67
CA SER A 47 -4.19 -6.57 -8.33
C SER A 47 -3.93 -7.66 -7.29
N LEU A 48 -3.06 -7.39 -6.33
CA LEU A 48 -2.82 -8.25 -5.17
C LEU A 48 -3.08 -7.42 -3.92
N PHE A 49 -3.85 -7.98 -3.00
CA PHE A 49 -4.30 -7.30 -1.79
C PHE A 49 -3.65 -7.93 -0.56
N GLY A 50 -3.17 -7.09 0.35
CA GLY A 50 -2.75 -7.47 1.70
C GLY A 50 -3.68 -6.83 2.72
N TYR A 51 -4.15 -7.61 3.67
CA TYR A 51 -5.11 -7.17 4.68
C TYR A 51 -4.50 -7.25 6.08
N GLN A 52 -4.84 -6.26 6.89
CA GLN A 52 -4.71 -6.27 8.34
C GLN A 52 -6.05 -5.84 8.94
N LYS A 53 -6.18 -5.87 10.27
CA LYS A 53 -7.43 -5.58 10.98
C LYS A 53 -8.10 -4.27 10.53
N ASN A 54 -7.32 -3.19 10.36
CA ASN A 54 -7.84 -1.85 10.06
C ASN A 54 -7.23 -1.23 8.79
N MET A 55 -6.49 -2.00 8.00
CA MET A 55 -5.69 -1.48 6.88
C MET A 55 -5.71 -2.45 5.71
N THR A 56 -5.75 -1.92 4.50
CA THR A 56 -5.60 -2.70 3.27
C THR A 56 -4.53 -2.05 2.40
N LEU A 57 -3.63 -2.88 1.87
CA LEU A 57 -2.63 -2.46 0.89
C LEU A 57 -2.92 -3.17 -0.43
N VAL A 58 -2.85 -2.43 -1.53
CA VAL A 58 -3.02 -2.96 -2.89
C VAL A 58 -1.75 -2.76 -3.70
N SER A 59 -1.33 -3.82 -4.38
CA SER A 59 -0.25 -3.79 -5.37
C SER A 59 -0.82 -4.10 -6.74
N TYR A 60 -0.81 -3.10 -7.62
CA TYR A 60 -1.36 -3.16 -8.97
C TYR A 60 -0.24 -3.18 -10.02
N VAL A 61 -0.38 -4.01 -11.04
CA VAL A 61 0.53 -4.04 -12.19
C VAL A 61 -0.13 -3.30 -13.36
N PRO A 62 0.28 -2.07 -13.69
CA PRO A 62 -0.30 -1.34 -14.82
C PRO A 62 0.11 -1.97 -16.16
N LYS A 63 -0.58 -1.58 -17.24
CA LYS A 63 -0.07 -1.81 -18.60
C LYS A 63 1.26 -1.06 -18.77
N LYS A 64 2.14 -1.63 -19.58
CA LYS A 64 3.31 -0.90 -20.08
C LYS A 64 2.88 0.17 -21.07
#